data_AF-A4BGY5-F1
#
_entry.id   AF-A4BGY5-F1
#
_cell.length_a   1.000
_cell.length_b   1.000
_cell.length_c   1.000
_cell.angle_alpha   90.00
_cell.angle_beta   90.00
_cell.angle_gamma   90.00
#
_symmetry.space_group_name_H-M   'P 1'
#
loop_
_entity.id
_entity.type
_entity.pdbx_description
1 polymer ?
#
loop_
_entity_poly.entity_id
_entity_poly.type
_entity_poly.pdbx_seq_one_letter_code
_entity_poly.pdbx_strand_id
1 'polypeptide(L)' 'MIQSHHWVFDAVYIPAMTEFLTAETAVGAAELSGIDLLLYQGLDAFQHFIRPDHDNADVYAIAESLRQYY' A
#
# COMPACT_ATOMS: atom_id res chain seq x y z
N MET A 1 4.18 -15.39 16.69
CA MET A 1 5.29 -14.83 15.88
C MET A 1 4.88 -14.86 14.43
N ILE A 2 5.32 -13.88 13.64
CA ILE A 2 5.15 -13.89 12.17
C ILE A 2 6.12 -14.92 11.58
N GLN A 3 5.72 -15.55 10.46
CA GLN A 3 6.50 -16.53 9.72
C GLN A 3 6.38 -16.20 8.23
N SER A 4 7.33 -16.65 7.42
CA SER A 4 7.40 -16.33 5.98
C SER A 4 6.18 -16.75 5.16
N HIS A 5 5.40 -17.74 5.63
CA HIS A 5 4.18 -18.18 4.95
C HIS A 5 2.94 -17.33 5.29
N HIS A 6 3.07 -16.37 6.21
CA HIS A 6 1.99 -15.46 6.51
C HIS A 6 1.87 -14.36 5.46
N TRP A 7 0.65 -13.85 5.30
CA TRP A 7 0.37 -12.61 4.61
C TRP A 7 -0.04 -11.57 5.66
N VAL A 8 0.73 -10.49 5.74
CA VAL A 8 0.63 -9.46 6.77
C VAL A 8 -0.10 -8.25 6.20
N PHE A 9 -1.11 -7.79 6.93
CA PHE A 9 -1.83 -6.56 6.59
C PHE A 9 -1.81 -5.64 7.79
N ASP A 10 -1.27 -4.44 7.60
CA ASP A 10 -1.28 -3.37 8.59
C ASP A 10 -1.89 -2.12 7.98
N ALA A 11 -3.00 -1.63 8.54
CA ALA A 11 -3.69 -0.45 8.02
C ALA A 11 -3.12 0.87 8.56
N VAL A 12 -2.16 0.82 9.49
CA VAL A 12 -1.51 2.01 10.03
C VAL A 12 -0.58 2.60 8.97
N TYR A 13 -0.76 3.89 8.69
CA TYR A 13 0.06 4.64 7.72
C TYR A 13 0.93 5.74 8.37
N ILE A 14 0.73 6.05 9.65
CA ILE A 14 1.62 6.90 10.44
C ILE A 14 1.84 6.26 11.82
N PRO A 15 3.09 5.85 12.14
CA PRO A 15 4.26 5.82 11.27
C PRO A 15 4.09 4.82 10.11
N ALA A 16 4.79 5.04 8.98
CA ALA A 16 4.73 4.14 7.82
C ALA A 16 5.31 2.75 8.11
N MET A 17 6.32 2.68 9.00
CA MET A 17 6.92 1.44 9.47
C MET A 17 6.51 1.20 10.92
N THR A 18 5.64 0.21 11.14
CA THR A 18 5.24 -0.23 12.49
C THR A 18 6.16 -1.34 13.00
N GLU A 19 6.07 -1.64 14.30
CA GLU A 19 6.75 -2.80 14.88
C GLU A 19 6.27 -4.12 14.24
N PHE A 20 5.01 -4.14 13.77
CA PHE A 20 4.41 -5.31 13.12
C PHE A 20 4.99 -5.55 11.74
N LEU A 21 5.12 -4.50 10.92
CA LEU A 21 5.79 -4.56 9.61
C LEU A 21 7.30 -4.83 9.75
N THR A 22 7.94 -4.30 10.80
CA THR A 22 9.35 -4.63 11.09
C THR A 22 9.54 -6.12 11.35
N ALA A 23 8.61 -6.75 12.08
CA ALA A 23 8.65 -8.18 12.36
C ALA A 23 8.36 -9.05 11.12
N GLU A 24 7.52 -8.55 10.21
CA GLU A 24 7.26 -9.14 8.89
C GLU A 24 8.54 -9.12 8.05
N THR A 25 9.19 -7.96 7.90
CA THR A 25 10.35 -7.78 7.05
C THR A 25 11.51 -8.69 7.47
N ALA A 26 11.65 -8.95 8.78
CA ALA A 26 12.65 -9.86 9.33
C ALA A 26 12.48 -11.32 8.87
N VAL A 27 11.27 -11.73 8.48
CA VAL A 27 10.96 -13.09 8.02
C VAL A 27 10.63 -13.18 6.53
N GLY A 28 10.49 -12.04 5.84
CA GLY A 28 10.18 -11.97 4.41
C GLY A 28 8.82 -12.57 4.08
N ALA A 29 7.81 -12.20 4.87
CA ALA A 29 6.43 -12.54 4.56
C ALA A 29 5.94 -11.67 3.38
N ALA A 30 4.74 -11.95 2.89
CA ALA A 30 4.10 -11.05 1.96
C ALA A 30 3.32 -9.99 2.74
N GLU A 31 3.32 -8.74 2.30
CA GLU A 31 2.68 -7.63 3.02
C GLU A 31 1.70 -6.80 2.16
N LEU A 32 0.77 -6.15 2.84
CA LEU A 32 0.03 -4.98 2.40
C LEU A 32 0.12 -3.92 3.50
N SER A 33 0.79 -2.79 3.21
CA SER A 33 1.00 -1.72 4.18
C SER A 33 -0.15 -0.70 4.20
N GLY A 34 -0.18 0.15 5.23
CA GLY A 34 -1.16 1.24 5.32
C GLY A 34 -0.93 2.31 4.25
N ILE A 35 0.33 2.47 3.80
CA ILE A 35 0.70 3.34 2.68
C ILE A 35 0.13 2.80 1.37
N ASP A 36 0.24 1.49 1.13
CA ASP A 36 -0.37 0.86 -0.05
C ASP A 36 -1.86 1.09 -0.06
N LEU A 37 -2.51 0.80 1.07
CA LEU A 37 -3.94 1.00 1.20
C LEU A 37 -4.31 2.46 0.93
N LEU A 38 -3.61 3.43 1.53
CA LEU A 38 -3.83 4.87 1.33
C LEU A 38 -3.70 5.29 -0.13
N LEU A 39 -2.63 4.89 -0.80
CA LEU A 39 -2.36 5.27 -2.19
C LEU A 39 -3.40 4.66 -3.12
N TYR A 40 -3.54 3.34 -3.13
CA TYR A 40 -4.41 2.68 -4.09
C TYR A 40 -5.89 3.00 -3.87
N GLN A 41 -6.36 3.09 -2.63
CA GLN A 41 -7.76 3.43 -2.36
C GLN A 41 -8.06 4.91 -2.66
N GLY A 42 -7.12 5.82 -2.34
CA GLY A 42 -7.30 7.25 -2.59
C GLY A 42 -7.34 7.54 -4.09
N LEU A 43 -6.53 6.80 -4.84
CA LEU A 43 -6.44 6.90 -6.28
C LEU A 43 -7.67 6.32 -6.99
N ASP A 44 -8.15 5.16 -6.54
CA ASP A 44 -9.39 4.56 -7.02
C ASP A 44 -10.60 5.49 -6.76
N ALA A 45 -10.71 6.01 -5.53
CA ALA A 45 -11.74 6.98 -5.18
C ALA A 45 -11.65 8.27 -6.01
N PHE A 46 -10.44 8.80 -6.22
CA PHE A 46 -10.24 9.99 -7.05
C PHE A 46 -10.72 9.77 -8.50
N GLN A 47 -10.39 8.63 -9.10
CA GLN A 47 -10.87 8.26 -10.43
C GLN A 47 -12.40 8.16 -10.45
N HIS A 48 -12.97 7.42 -9.51
CA HIS A 48 -14.41 7.19 -9.45
C HIS A 48 -15.22 8.47 -9.29
N PHE A 49 -14.78 9.41 -8.44
CA PHE A 49 -15.56 10.60 -8.11
C PHE A 49 -15.19 11.86 -8.93
N ILE A 50 -13.93 12.00 -9.38
CA ILE A 50 -13.43 13.25 -9.97
C ILE A 50 -13.07 13.10 -11.47
N ARG A 51 -12.73 11.90 -11.93
CA ARG A 51 -12.27 11.63 -13.31
C ARG A 51 -12.83 10.29 -13.86
N PRO A 52 -14.16 10.12 -13.96
CA PRO A 52 -14.76 8.85 -14.34
C PRO A 52 -14.48 8.41 -15.79
N ASP A 53 -14.08 9.34 -16.68
CA ASP A 53 -13.91 9.09 -18.13
C ASP A 53 -12.43 8.95 -18.58
N HIS A 54 -11.47 8.83 -17.64
CA HIS A 54 -10.04 8.69 -17.98
C HIS A 54 -9.60 7.21 -17.98
N ASP A 55 -8.63 6.85 -18.83
CA ASP A 55 -8.04 5.51 -18.81
C ASP A 55 -7.07 5.38 -17.62
N ASN A 56 -7.19 4.26 -16.90
CA ASN A 56 -6.64 4.07 -15.55
C ASN A 56 -5.20 3.53 -15.57
N ALA A 57 -4.68 3.15 -16.75
CA ALA A 57 -3.36 2.51 -16.87
C ALA A 57 -2.21 3.39 -16.36
N ASP A 58 -2.26 4.71 -16.60
CA ASP A 58 -1.22 5.66 -16.19
C ASP A 58 -1.25 5.95 -14.68
N VAL A 59 -2.40 5.74 -14.05
CA VAL A 59 -2.67 6.17 -12.69
C VAL A 59 -2.00 5.21 -11.70
N TYR A 60 -2.12 3.90 -11.89
CA TYR A 60 -1.43 2.92 -11.05
C TYR A 60 0.10 2.96 -11.15
N ALA A 61 0.64 3.36 -12.31
CA ALA A 61 2.08 3.58 -12.46
C ALA A 61 2.60 4.72 -11.55
N ILE A 62 1.78 5.74 -11.32
CA ILE A 62 2.10 6.83 -10.38
C ILE A 62 2.07 6.31 -8.93
N ALA A 63 1.15 5.42 -8.57
CA ALA A 63 1.06 4.85 -7.22
C ALA A 63 2.35 4.12 -6.81
N GLU A 64 2.93 3.32 -7.71
CA GLU A 64 4.18 2.61 -7.47
C GLU A 64 5.36 3.58 -7.28
N SER A 65 5.41 4.67 -8.05
CA SER A 65 6.41 5.74 -7.84
C SER A 65 6.19 6.49 -6.53
N LEU A 66 4.95 6.75 -6.14
CA LEU A 66 4.62 7.45 -4.89
C LEU A 66 4.96 6.61 -3.66
N ARG A 67 4.81 5.28 -3.75
CA ARG A 67 5.20 4.35 -2.68
C ARG A 67 6.67 4.52 -2.29
N GLN A 68 7.55 4.90 -3.22
CA GLN A 68 8.98 5.07 -2.93
C GLN A 68 9.31 6.27 -2.02
N TYR A 69 8.37 7.20 -1.84
CA TYR A 69 8.55 8.38 -0.99
C TYR A 69 8.10 8.17 0.46
N TYR A 70 7.57 7.00 0.78
CA TYR A 70 7.07 6.60 2.09
C TYR A 70 7.80 5.36 2.58
#